data_AF-A0A849L4Y6-F1
#
_entry.id   AF-A0A849L4Y6-F1
#
_cell.length_a   1.000
_cell.length_b   1.000
_cell.length_c   1.000
_cell.angle_alpha   90.00
_cell.angle_beta   90.00
_cell.angle_gamma   90.00
#
_symmetry.space_group_name_H-M   'P 1'
#
loop_
_entity.id
_entity.type
_entity.pdbx_description
1 polymer ?
#
loop_
_entity_poly.entity_id
_entity_poly.type
_entity_poly.pdbx_seq_one_letter_code
_entity_poly.pdbx_strand_id
1 'polypeptide(L)'
;MNDMASHPEPSAPKTPLHVEDLGLEMVLMRDILLKTFFRRNLSSLTDVSKALCVTPPIAQELIDHCREGNLIETLGARGALPTSELRYQLTEGGRARALDALAQSEYYGALPVPMEDYWKQTARQSISDAVITRERLEGSMGHLVLPAGLLDQLGPAVNSGRSVLLYGPPGNGKSSIANGIRNALGDNIYVPQFLEYGGQVISVYDPIVHTLSRRAEDNANSLRRAGPDFDQRYLLCRRPSVMTGGELTLDMLDLNYNPVSRTYQAPLQLKSTGGVFIVDDLGRQTEPPQALINRWIVPMEMSFDILSLQSGQKFMVPFDTLVIFSTNFAPSEMFDGAALRRIYYKIKVDSPIREDFIKVFVKTARAYKITPDEEVLAHLLKHKYPEVGNTFQNYHAPFLIDQMLSIAEYEGRERKMAIDLVDRAWQNLFVDDK
;
A
#
# COMPACT_ATOMS: atom_id res chain seq x y z
N MET A 1 -12.80 22.49 -10.18
CA MET A 1 -13.34 21.28 -9.55
C MET A 1 -13.05 20.14 -10.52
N ASN A 2 -12.40 19.07 -10.07
CA ASN A 2 -12.29 17.86 -10.89
C ASN A 2 -13.43 16.93 -10.52
N ASP A 3 -14.08 16.34 -11.51
CA ASP A 3 -14.97 15.21 -11.27
C ASP A 3 -14.15 14.06 -10.67
N MET A 4 -14.52 13.65 -9.45
CA MET A 4 -14.19 12.33 -8.97
C MET A 4 -15.05 11.36 -9.77
N ALA A 5 -14.50 10.87 -10.89
CA ALA A 5 -15.12 9.80 -11.66
C ALA A 5 -15.49 8.67 -10.71
N SER A 6 -16.78 8.35 -10.61
CA SER A 6 -17.32 7.47 -9.58
C SER A 6 -16.69 6.08 -9.68
N HIS A 7 -15.72 5.81 -8.79
CA HIS A 7 -15.23 4.48 -8.55
C HIS A 7 -16.40 3.62 -8.05
N PRO A 8 -16.58 2.38 -8.53
CA PRO A 8 -17.56 1.47 -7.94
C PRO A 8 -17.18 1.30 -6.47
N GLU A 9 -18.10 1.59 -5.55
CA GLU A 9 -17.79 1.51 -4.12
C GLU A 9 -17.47 0.05 -3.74
N PRO A 10 -16.37 -0.21 -3.01
CA PRO A 10 -16.01 -1.56 -2.60
C PRO A 10 -17.14 -2.17 -1.78
N SER A 11 -17.44 -3.46 -1.99
CA SER A 11 -18.52 -4.12 -1.25
C SER A 11 -18.22 -4.13 0.24
N ALA A 12 -19.03 -3.44 1.03
CA ALA A 12 -18.80 -3.25 2.46
C ALA A 12 -18.76 -4.59 3.25
N PRO A 13 -17.83 -4.76 4.20
CA PRO A 13 -17.88 -5.87 5.13
C PRO A 13 -19.10 -5.71 6.04
N LYS A 14 -19.99 -6.71 6.02
CA LYS A 14 -21.25 -6.69 6.79
C LYS A 14 -20.98 -6.50 8.28
N THR A 15 -21.62 -5.51 8.89
CA THR A 15 -21.56 -5.26 10.34
C THR A 15 -22.12 -6.47 11.12
N PRO A 16 -21.33 -7.11 12.02
CA PRO A 16 -21.81 -8.15 12.93
C PRO A 16 -22.93 -7.65 13.84
N LEU A 17 -23.93 -8.50 14.13
CA LEU A 17 -25.07 -8.16 14.98
C LEU A 17 -25.03 -8.89 16.34
N HIS A 18 -24.53 -10.13 16.35
CA HIS A 18 -24.37 -10.98 17.53
C HIS A 18 -22.88 -11.34 17.77
N VAL A 19 -22.55 -11.93 18.92
CA VAL A 19 -21.15 -12.30 19.22
C VAL A 19 -20.68 -13.45 18.32
N GLU A 20 -21.56 -14.38 17.92
CA GLU A 20 -21.22 -15.47 17.00
C GLU A 20 -20.88 -14.98 15.59
N ASP A 21 -21.49 -13.87 15.13
CA ASP A 21 -21.19 -13.22 13.84
C ASP A 21 -19.73 -12.72 13.74
N LEU A 22 -19.02 -12.61 14.86
CA LEU A 22 -17.61 -12.19 14.87
C LEU A 22 -16.65 -13.27 14.36
N GLY A 23 -17.08 -14.55 14.40
CA GLY A 23 -16.27 -15.71 13.99
C GLY A 23 -15.06 -16.01 14.89
N LEU A 24 -15.04 -15.49 16.12
CA LEU A 24 -13.93 -15.63 17.07
C LEU A 24 -14.28 -16.56 18.24
N GLU A 25 -13.27 -17.19 18.82
CA GLU A 25 -13.41 -17.94 20.07
C GLU A 25 -13.79 -17.02 21.25
N MET A 26 -14.80 -17.44 22.04
CA MET A 26 -15.29 -16.67 23.20
C MET A 26 -14.18 -16.41 24.23
N VAL A 27 -13.25 -17.36 24.41
CA VAL A 27 -12.08 -17.21 25.28
C VAL A 27 -11.20 -16.03 24.84
N LEU A 28 -10.96 -15.89 23.53
CA LEU A 28 -10.15 -14.82 22.95
C LEU A 28 -10.86 -13.47 23.08
N MET A 29 -12.15 -13.40 22.76
CA MET A 29 -12.94 -12.16 22.88
C MET A 29 -13.02 -11.67 24.32
N ARG A 30 -13.32 -12.56 25.27
CA ARG A 30 -13.32 -12.28 26.71
C ARG A 30 -11.96 -11.76 27.17
N ASP A 31 -10.88 -12.42 26.80
CA ASP A 31 -9.55 -12.02 27.25
C ASP A 31 -9.09 -10.70 26.61
N ILE A 32 -9.46 -10.40 25.36
CA ILE A 32 -9.26 -9.06 24.76
C ILE A 32 -10.11 -8.01 25.50
N LEU A 33 -11.38 -8.27 25.82
CA LEU A 33 -12.24 -7.37 26.59
C LEU A 33 -11.61 -7.00 27.93
N LEU A 34 -11.23 -8.00 28.73
CA LEU A 34 -10.65 -7.81 30.07
C LEU A 34 -9.33 -7.03 30.00
N LYS A 35 -8.45 -7.37 29.05
CA LYS A 35 -7.21 -6.63 28.78
C LYS A 35 -7.47 -5.18 28.38
N THR A 36 -8.51 -4.93 27.58
CA THR A 36 -8.86 -3.59 27.09
C THR A 36 -9.44 -2.73 28.21
N PHE A 37 -10.33 -3.29 29.06
CA PHE A 37 -10.79 -2.68 30.30
C PHE A 37 -9.61 -2.27 31.18
N PHE A 38 -8.67 -3.20 31.43
CA PHE A 38 -7.50 -2.98 32.29
C PHE A 38 -6.54 -1.92 31.75
N ARG A 39 -6.14 -2.01 30.47
CA ARG A 39 -5.15 -1.10 29.86
C ARG A 39 -5.71 0.29 29.53
N ARG A 40 -7.02 0.43 29.25
CA ARG A 40 -7.65 1.72 28.90
C ARG A 40 -8.52 2.33 30.00
N ASN A 41 -8.66 1.68 31.16
CA ASN A 41 -9.53 2.10 32.27
C ASN A 41 -10.99 2.36 31.84
N LEU A 42 -11.53 1.48 30.99
CA LEU A 42 -12.89 1.63 30.47
C LEU A 42 -13.93 1.45 31.58
N SER A 43 -15.06 2.16 31.46
CA SER A 43 -16.14 2.09 32.46
C SER A 43 -17.55 2.33 31.90
N SER A 44 -17.72 2.50 30.59
CA SER A 44 -19.01 2.72 29.91
C SER A 44 -19.20 1.71 28.76
N LEU A 45 -20.45 1.42 28.37
CA LEU A 45 -20.72 0.56 27.23
C LEU A 45 -20.24 1.21 25.93
N THR A 46 -20.49 2.51 25.78
CA THR A 46 -20.13 3.30 24.60
C THR A 46 -18.61 3.29 24.34
N ASP A 47 -17.77 3.35 25.37
CA ASP A 47 -16.31 3.35 25.20
C ASP A 47 -15.75 1.94 24.98
N VAL A 48 -16.40 0.90 25.51
CA VAL A 48 -16.07 -0.51 25.21
C VAL A 48 -16.37 -0.84 23.74
N SER A 49 -17.58 -0.52 23.26
CA SER A 49 -17.98 -0.70 21.84
C SER A 49 -16.97 -0.05 20.88
N LYS A 50 -16.59 1.21 21.13
CA LYS A 50 -15.56 1.92 20.35
C LYS A 50 -14.19 1.24 20.46
N ALA A 51 -13.77 0.87 21.67
CA ALA A 51 -12.44 0.34 21.91
C ALA A 51 -12.21 -1.05 21.28
N LEU A 52 -13.25 -1.88 21.25
CA LEU A 52 -13.30 -3.19 20.59
C LEU A 52 -13.63 -3.11 19.09
N CYS A 53 -14.09 -1.94 18.60
CA CYS A 53 -14.57 -1.73 17.24
C CYS A 53 -15.77 -2.64 16.86
N VAL A 54 -16.68 -2.88 17.80
CA VAL A 54 -17.94 -3.65 17.60
C VAL A 54 -19.18 -2.83 17.96
N THR A 55 -20.35 -3.32 17.59
CA THR A 55 -21.64 -2.67 17.90
C THR A 55 -21.94 -2.68 19.42
N PRO A 56 -22.73 -1.73 19.95
CA PRO A 56 -23.09 -1.73 21.38
C PRO A 56 -23.79 -3.00 21.89
N PRO A 57 -24.67 -3.70 21.13
CA PRO A 57 -25.23 -4.99 21.57
C PRO A 57 -24.14 -6.04 21.83
N ILE A 58 -23.22 -6.26 20.88
CA ILE A 58 -22.10 -7.20 21.01
C ILE A 58 -21.21 -6.83 22.21
N ALA A 59 -20.92 -5.54 22.40
CA ALA A 59 -20.15 -5.07 23.56
C ALA A 59 -20.85 -5.34 24.89
N GLN A 60 -22.19 -5.25 24.94
CA GLN A 60 -22.98 -5.54 26.14
C GLN A 60 -23.04 -7.05 26.42
N GLU A 61 -23.22 -7.87 25.39
CA GLU A 61 -23.23 -9.34 25.46
C GLU A 61 -21.91 -9.90 26.00
N LEU A 62 -20.77 -9.41 25.50
CA LEU A 62 -19.44 -9.74 26.02
C LEU A 62 -19.21 -9.27 27.47
N ILE A 63 -19.79 -8.12 27.86
CA ILE A 63 -19.78 -7.65 29.25
C ILE A 63 -20.62 -8.57 30.14
N ASP A 64 -21.79 -9.00 29.69
CA ASP A 64 -22.70 -9.82 30.49
C ASP A 64 -22.15 -11.23 30.71
N HIS A 65 -21.54 -11.87 29.71
CA HIS A 65 -20.75 -13.10 29.93
C HIS A 65 -19.59 -12.91 30.93
N CYS A 66 -18.93 -11.75 30.93
CA CYS A 66 -17.94 -11.43 31.96
C CYS A 66 -18.56 -11.21 33.35
N ARG A 67 -19.81 -10.77 33.45
CA ARG A 67 -20.54 -10.61 34.72
C ARG A 67 -21.01 -11.96 35.27
N GLU A 68 -21.51 -12.85 34.41
CA GLU A 68 -21.82 -14.26 34.75
C GLU A 68 -20.57 -14.97 35.31
N GLY A 69 -19.41 -14.74 34.69
CA GLY A 69 -18.11 -15.23 35.16
C GLY A 69 -17.55 -14.52 36.41
N ASN A 70 -18.24 -13.53 36.99
CA ASN A 70 -17.77 -12.68 38.10
C ASN A 70 -16.45 -11.93 37.83
N LEU A 71 -16.14 -11.63 36.56
CA LEU A 71 -14.95 -10.92 36.10
C LEU A 71 -15.21 -9.41 35.93
N ILE A 72 -16.46 -9.02 35.64
CA ILE A 72 -16.92 -7.63 35.61
C ILE A 72 -18.07 -7.45 36.62
N GLU A 73 -18.11 -6.31 37.29
CA GLU A 73 -19.21 -5.88 38.14
C GLU A 73 -19.82 -4.55 37.67
N THR A 74 -21.03 -4.23 38.15
CA THR A 74 -21.80 -3.05 37.74
C THR A 74 -21.92 -2.05 38.89
N LEU A 75 -21.34 -0.86 38.73
CA LEU A 75 -21.29 0.20 39.74
C LEU A 75 -22.55 1.11 39.75
N GLY A 76 -23.57 0.76 38.98
CA GLY A 76 -24.79 1.56 38.79
C GLY A 76 -24.63 2.70 37.77
N ALA A 77 -25.70 3.47 37.57
CA ALA A 77 -25.72 4.66 36.72
C ALA A 77 -25.38 5.93 37.52
N ARG A 78 -24.72 6.91 36.89
CA ARG A 78 -24.30 8.14 37.60
C ARG A 78 -25.42 9.20 37.57
N GLY A 79 -26.21 9.25 38.64
CA GLY A 79 -27.30 10.22 38.83
C GLY A 79 -28.64 9.75 38.24
N ALA A 80 -29.74 10.24 38.81
CA ALA A 80 -31.12 9.79 38.53
C ALA A 80 -31.71 10.33 37.21
N LEU A 81 -30.90 10.48 36.16
CA LEU A 81 -31.36 10.81 34.81
C LEU A 81 -31.58 9.51 34.01
N PRO A 82 -32.71 9.33 33.31
CA PRO A 82 -33.02 8.09 32.58
C PRO A 82 -32.13 7.84 31.35
N THR A 83 -31.16 8.73 31.08
CA THR A 83 -30.16 8.63 30.00
C THR A 83 -28.74 8.36 30.50
N SER A 84 -28.55 8.07 31.79
CA SER A 84 -27.23 7.82 32.38
C SER A 84 -26.78 6.37 32.14
N GLU A 85 -25.69 6.18 31.38
CA GLU A 85 -25.14 4.85 31.11
C GLU A 85 -24.74 4.10 32.39
N LEU A 86 -24.96 2.78 32.39
CA LEU A 86 -24.44 1.88 33.42
C LEU A 86 -22.92 1.90 33.43
N ARG A 87 -22.33 1.86 34.64
CA ARG A 87 -20.89 1.79 34.83
C ARG A 87 -20.42 0.39 35.16
N TYR A 88 -19.31 0.01 34.55
CA TYR A 88 -18.69 -1.31 34.71
C TYR A 88 -17.26 -1.19 35.26
N GLN A 89 -16.82 -2.18 36.03
CA GLN A 89 -15.44 -2.29 36.51
C GLN A 89 -14.99 -3.76 36.55
N LEU A 90 -13.68 -4.00 36.41
CA LEU A 90 -13.08 -5.31 36.66
C LEU A 90 -13.06 -5.62 38.16
N THR A 91 -13.63 -6.77 38.53
CA THR A 91 -13.44 -7.38 39.86
C THR A 91 -11.97 -7.77 40.05
N GLU A 92 -11.54 -8.10 41.27
CA GLU A 92 -10.17 -8.62 41.47
C GLU A 92 -9.90 -9.90 40.66
N GLY A 93 -10.92 -10.75 40.46
CA GLY A 93 -10.84 -11.91 39.56
C GLY A 93 -10.68 -11.52 38.08
N GLY A 94 -11.42 -10.50 37.63
CA GLY A 94 -11.26 -9.93 36.29
C GLY A 94 -9.89 -9.29 36.06
N ARG A 95 -9.32 -8.62 37.07
CA ARG A 95 -7.96 -8.05 37.02
C ARG A 95 -6.91 -9.15 36.98
N ALA A 96 -7.02 -10.18 37.81
CA ALA A 96 -6.13 -11.34 37.76
C ALA A 96 -6.16 -11.98 36.37
N ARG A 97 -7.35 -12.24 35.81
CA ARG A 97 -7.47 -12.80 34.45
C ARG A 97 -6.92 -11.88 33.37
N ALA A 98 -7.10 -10.56 33.49
CA ALA A 98 -6.52 -9.60 32.55
C ALA A 98 -4.98 -9.62 32.58
N LEU A 99 -4.37 -9.76 33.77
CA LEU A 99 -2.92 -9.89 33.93
C LEU A 99 -2.40 -11.23 33.37
N ASP A 100 -3.08 -12.35 33.63
CA ASP A 100 -2.75 -13.66 33.04
C ASP A 100 -2.80 -13.61 31.51
N ALA A 101 -3.82 -12.95 30.95
CA ALA A 101 -3.98 -12.79 29.51
C ALA A 101 -2.92 -11.86 28.90
N LEU A 102 -2.49 -10.80 29.61
CA LEU A 102 -1.37 -9.95 29.20
C LEU A 102 -0.05 -10.73 29.23
N ALA A 103 0.12 -11.63 30.21
CA ALA A 103 1.25 -12.54 30.31
C ALA A 103 1.27 -13.64 29.23
N GLN A 104 0.24 -13.71 28.37
CA GLN A 104 0.21 -14.55 27.15
C GLN A 104 0.38 -13.72 25.88
N SER A 105 -0.34 -12.60 25.75
CA SER A 105 -0.14 -11.60 24.68
C SER A 105 -0.56 -10.22 25.15
N GLU A 106 0.29 -9.21 24.92
CA GLU A 106 0.02 -7.83 25.31
C GLU A 106 -1.09 -7.17 24.48
N TYR A 107 -1.63 -7.83 23.44
CA TYR A 107 -2.67 -7.27 22.57
C TYR A 107 -3.96 -6.88 23.32
N TYR A 108 -4.48 -5.67 23.05
CA TYR A 108 -5.77 -5.17 23.52
C TYR A 108 -6.29 -4.07 22.56
N GLY A 109 -7.59 -3.75 22.64
CA GLY A 109 -8.25 -2.84 21.71
C GLY A 109 -9.22 -3.60 20.82
N ALA A 110 -9.16 -3.35 19.51
CA ALA A 110 -10.10 -3.91 18.53
C ALA A 110 -10.18 -5.44 18.63
N LEU A 111 -11.36 -6.02 18.39
CA LEU A 111 -11.43 -7.44 18.08
C LEU A 111 -10.86 -7.68 16.68
N PRO A 112 -10.01 -8.70 16.48
CA PRO A 112 -9.47 -9.04 15.16
C PRO A 112 -10.58 -9.62 14.25
N VAL A 113 -10.26 -9.75 12.96
CA VAL A 113 -11.11 -10.42 11.97
C VAL A 113 -10.54 -11.81 11.70
N PRO A 114 -11.34 -12.90 11.73
CA PRO A 114 -10.88 -14.23 11.34
C PRO A 114 -10.30 -14.25 9.92
N MET A 115 -9.22 -15.01 9.70
CA MET A 115 -8.59 -15.15 8.38
C MET A 115 -9.60 -15.54 7.28
N GLU A 116 -10.57 -16.39 7.59
CA GLU A 116 -11.61 -16.81 6.64
C GLU A 116 -12.53 -15.67 6.20
N ASP A 117 -12.86 -14.72 7.10
CA ASP A 117 -13.69 -13.57 6.74
C ASP A 117 -12.91 -12.53 5.95
N TYR A 118 -11.60 -12.43 6.19
CA TYR A 118 -10.73 -11.62 5.35
C TYR A 118 -10.58 -12.19 3.94
N TRP A 119 -10.47 -13.52 3.79
CA TRP A 119 -10.58 -14.20 2.49
C TRP A 119 -11.90 -13.84 1.77
N LYS A 120 -13.04 -13.91 2.48
CA LYS A 120 -14.37 -13.53 1.96
C LYS A 120 -14.46 -12.05 1.59
N GLN A 121 -13.73 -11.15 2.26
CA GLN A 121 -13.75 -9.72 1.97
C GLN A 121 -12.82 -9.35 0.81
N THR A 122 -11.60 -9.88 0.76
CA THR A 122 -10.66 -9.67 -0.37
C THR A 122 -11.28 -10.10 -1.69
N ALA A 123 -11.99 -11.23 -1.72
CA ALA A 123 -12.71 -11.73 -2.90
C ALA A 123 -13.88 -10.83 -3.37
N ARG A 124 -14.25 -9.77 -2.64
CA ARG A 124 -15.27 -8.77 -3.05
C ARG A 124 -14.68 -7.43 -3.49
N GLN A 125 -13.36 -7.28 -3.41
CA GLN A 125 -12.64 -6.03 -3.67
C GLN A 125 -11.33 -6.27 -4.43
N SER A 126 -11.25 -7.38 -5.17
CA SER A 126 -10.01 -7.89 -5.78
C SER A 126 -9.33 -6.84 -6.65
N ILE A 127 -8.00 -6.89 -6.71
CA ILE A 127 -7.23 -6.13 -7.69
C ILE A 127 -7.54 -6.58 -9.14
N SER A 128 -8.02 -7.81 -9.33
CA SER A 128 -8.40 -8.35 -10.65
C SER A 128 -9.73 -7.79 -11.17
N ASP A 129 -10.61 -7.31 -10.28
CA ASP A 129 -11.87 -6.65 -10.64
C ASP A 129 -11.67 -5.14 -10.94
N ALA A 130 -10.47 -4.61 -10.72
CA ALA A 130 -10.16 -3.18 -10.86
C ALA A 130 -9.99 -2.78 -12.34
N VAL A 131 -11.11 -2.51 -13.03
CA VAL A 131 -11.10 -2.10 -14.45
C VAL A 131 -10.44 -0.71 -14.62
N ILE A 132 -9.19 -0.69 -15.08
CA ILE A 132 -8.52 0.55 -15.49
C ILE A 132 -8.70 0.75 -16.99
N THR A 133 -9.33 1.86 -17.37
CA THR A 133 -9.48 2.23 -18.77
C THR A 133 -8.23 2.90 -19.32
N ARG A 134 -8.10 3.00 -20.65
CA ARG A 134 -7.00 3.68 -21.32
C ARG A 134 -6.87 5.13 -20.83
N GLU A 135 -8.01 5.82 -20.70
CA GLU A 135 -8.11 7.22 -20.33
C GLU A 135 -7.67 7.45 -18.86
N ARG A 136 -7.90 6.47 -17.97
CA ARG A 136 -7.37 6.51 -16.59
C ARG A 136 -5.84 6.40 -16.56
N LEU A 137 -5.24 5.56 -17.40
CA LEU A 137 -3.77 5.45 -17.53
C LEU A 137 -3.16 6.68 -18.20
N GLU A 138 -3.76 7.18 -19.28
CA GLU A 138 -3.34 8.42 -19.96
C GLU A 138 -3.47 9.64 -19.03
N GLY A 139 -4.49 9.69 -18.18
CA GLY A 139 -4.65 10.69 -17.13
C GLY A 139 -3.60 10.59 -16.03
N SER A 140 -3.38 9.41 -15.44
CA SER A 140 -2.42 9.25 -14.34
C SER A 140 -0.97 9.44 -14.79
N MET A 141 -0.65 9.01 -16.01
CA MET A 141 0.66 9.16 -16.66
C MET A 141 0.75 10.45 -17.49
N GLY A 142 -0.24 11.35 -17.43
CA GLY A 142 -0.31 12.58 -18.23
C GLY A 142 0.84 13.57 -18.00
N HIS A 143 1.68 13.33 -16.98
CA HIS A 143 2.91 14.06 -16.70
C HIS A 143 4.16 13.47 -17.42
N LEU A 144 4.10 12.23 -17.90
CA LEU A 144 5.18 11.53 -18.61
C LEU A 144 5.09 11.73 -20.13
N VAL A 145 6.12 11.30 -20.85
CA VAL A 145 6.06 11.03 -22.30
C VAL A 145 6.31 9.54 -22.45
N LEU A 146 5.40 8.85 -23.13
CA LEU A 146 5.42 7.39 -23.27
C LEU A 146 5.60 7.04 -24.76
N PRO A 147 6.44 6.07 -25.11
CA PRO A 147 6.52 5.54 -26.46
C PRO A 147 5.15 5.05 -26.98
N ALA A 148 4.92 5.21 -28.28
CA ALA A 148 3.74 4.66 -28.94
C ALA A 148 3.62 3.14 -28.70
N GLY A 149 2.41 2.64 -28.43
CA GLY A 149 2.17 1.23 -28.11
C GLY A 149 2.45 0.81 -26.66
N LEU A 150 3.13 1.61 -25.84
CA LEU A 150 3.46 1.22 -24.46
C LEU A 150 2.20 1.06 -23.58
N LEU A 151 1.24 1.97 -23.71
CA LEU A 151 -0.04 1.89 -22.98
C LEU A 151 -0.90 0.71 -23.44
N ASP A 152 -0.80 0.33 -24.71
CA ASP A 152 -1.52 -0.82 -25.28
C ASP A 152 -0.97 -2.16 -24.76
N GLN A 153 0.25 -2.17 -24.21
CA GLN A 153 0.81 -3.29 -23.43
C GLN A 153 0.48 -3.19 -21.94
N LEU A 154 0.57 -2.00 -21.34
CA LEU A 154 0.35 -1.78 -19.91
C LEU A 154 -1.10 -1.98 -19.48
N GLY A 155 -2.08 -1.52 -20.25
CA GLY A 155 -3.51 -1.65 -19.92
C GLY A 155 -3.95 -3.10 -19.71
N PRO A 156 -3.73 -4.01 -20.69
CA PRO A 156 -4.01 -5.43 -20.52
C PRO A 156 -3.19 -6.10 -19.42
N ALA A 157 -1.96 -5.64 -19.17
CA ALA A 157 -1.13 -6.16 -18.10
C ALA A 157 -1.74 -5.89 -16.72
N VAL A 158 -2.08 -4.63 -16.45
CA VAL A 158 -2.65 -4.20 -15.16
C VAL A 158 -4.04 -4.79 -14.93
N ASN A 159 -4.93 -4.73 -15.92
CA ASN A 159 -6.30 -5.27 -15.82
C ASN A 159 -6.36 -6.80 -15.69
N SER A 160 -5.25 -7.51 -15.84
CA SER A 160 -5.19 -8.96 -15.62
C SER A 160 -4.93 -9.35 -14.16
N GLY A 161 -4.54 -8.40 -13.31
CA GLY A 161 -4.03 -8.64 -11.95
C GLY A 161 -2.66 -9.31 -11.87
N ARG A 162 -2.05 -9.71 -13.01
CA ARG A 162 -0.83 -10.53 -13.06
C ARG A 162 0.46 -9.71 -13.03
N SER A 163 1.53 -10.39 -12.61
CA SER A 163 2.87 -9.81 -12.49
C SER A 163 3.38 -9.12 -13.77
N VAL A 164 4.00 -7.95 -13.58
CA VAL A 164 4.61 -7.14 -14.64
C VAL A 164 6.09 -6.94 -14.36
N LEU A 165 6.95 -7.13 -15.36
CA LEU A 165 8.36 -6.76 -15.33
C LEU A 165 8.63 -5.62 -16.32
N LEU A 166 8.97 -4.45 -15.79
CA LEU A 166 9.46 -3.29 -16.52
C LEU A 166 11.00 -3.39 -16.64
N TYR A 167 11.54 -3.49 -17.84
CA TYR A 167 12.98 -3.65 -18.06
C TYR A 167 13.50 -2.75 -19.17
N GLY A 168 14.78 -2.38 -19.13
CA GLY A 168 15.41 -1.46 -20.07
C GLY A 168 16.38 -0.51 -19.36
N PRO A 169 17.02 0.44 -20.07
CA PRO A 169 18.08 1.28 -19.51
C PRO A 169 17.65 2.08 -18.26
N PRO A 170 18.60 2.50 -17.41
CA PRO A 170 18.34 3.42 -16.30
C PRO A 170 17.77 4.77 -16.80
N GLY A 171 17.25 5.58 -15.88
CA GLY A 171 16.80 6.95 -16.19
C GLY A 171 15.61 7.10 -17.14
N ASN A 172 15.10 6.02 -17.77
CA ASN A 172 13.99 6.06 -18.71
C ASN A 172 12.58 6.05 -18.09
N GLY A 173 12.46 6.11 -16.76
CA GLY A 173 11.17 6.38 -16.07
C GLY A 173 10.33 5.14 -15.71
N LYS A 174 10.92 3.94 -15.61
CA LYS A 174 10.25 2.71 -15.15
C LYS A 174 9.52 2.92 -13.81
N SER A 175 10.19 3.51 -12.82
CA SER A 175 9.66 3.89 -11.51
C SER A 175 8.45 4.83 -11.63
N SER A 176 8.50 5.78 -12.56
CA SER A 176 7.43 6.73 -12.84
C SER A 176 6.21 6.05 -13.48
N ILE A 177 6.42 5.07 -14.36
CA ILE A 177 5.36 4.24 -14.94
C ILE A 177 4.71 3.39 -13.83
N ALA A 178 5.48 2.73 -12.96
CA ALA A 178 4.95 1.97 -11.84
C ALA A 178 4.12 2.83 -10.86
N ASN A 179 4.61 4.04 -10.55
CA ASN A 179 3.85 5.04 -9.78
C ASN A 179 2.59 5.51 -10.53
N GLY A 180 2.63 5.63 -11.87
CA GLY A 180 1.48 5.95 -12.71
C GLY A 180 0.40 4.86 -12.70
N ILE A 181 0.79 3.58 -12.68
CA ILE A 181 -0.13 2.44 -12.55
C ILE A 181 -0.85 2.50 -11.20
N ARG A 182 -0.10 2.64 -10.09
CA ARG A 182 -0.67 2.83 -8.74
C ARG A 182 -1.69 3.99 -8.73
N ASN A 183 -1.34 5.11 -9.35
CA ASN A 183 -2.20 6.29 -9.40
C ASN A 183 -3.46 6.10 -10.28
N ALA A 184 -3.46 5.15 -11.22
CA ALA A 184 -4.59 4.91 -12.13
C ALA A 184 -5.72 4.05 -11.52
N LEU A 185 -5.39 3.23 -10.51
CA LEU A 185 -6.35 2.39 -9.79
C LEU A 185 -7.38 3.27 -9.04
N GLY A 186 -6.90 4.12 -8.13
CA GLY A 186 -7.67 5.17 -7.45
C GLY A 186 -8.78 4.72 -6.47
N ASP A 187 -9.26 3.47 -6.54
CA ASP A 187 -10.35 2.97 -5.69
C ASP A 187 -10.00 2.98 -4.18
N ASN A 188 -11.04 2.83 -3.36
CA ASN A 188 -10.92 2.48 -1.95
C ASN A 188 -11.14 0.97 -1.74
N ILE A 189 -10.65 0.42 -0.63
CA ILE A 189 -10.93 -0.95 -0.15
C ILE A 189 -11.08 -0.97 1.38
N TYR A 190 -11.62 -2.06 1.91
CA TYR A 190 -11.70 -2.29 3.36
C TYR A 190 -10.52 -3.14 3.84
N VAL A 191 -9.72 -2.59 4.76
CA VAL A 191 -8.54 -3.23 5.33
C VAL A 191 -8.81 -3.56 6.81
N PRO A 192 -8.67 -4.81 7.26
CA PRO A 192 -8.83 -5.14 8.68
C PRO A 192 -7.70 -4.50 9.49
N GLN A 193 -8.00 -3.99 10.68
CA GLN A 193 -6.95 -3.49 11.57
C GLN A 193 -6.00 -4.63 11.97
N PHE A 194 -6.59 -5.75 12.39
CA PHE A 194 -5.91 -6.95 12.86
C PHE A 194 -6.62 -8.20 12.34
N LEU A 195 -5.84 -9.25 12.04
CA LEU A 195 -6.34 -10.58 11.72
C LEU A 195 -6.15 -11.54 12.88
N GLU A 196 -7.02 -12.54 12.95
CA GLU A 196 -6.92 -13.71 13.81
C GLU A 196 -6.53 -14.93 12.97
N TYR A 197 -5.60 -15.73 13.48
CA TYR A 197 -5.43 -17.11 13.05
C TYR A 197 -4.80 -17.96 14.17
N GLY A 198 -5.45 -19.06 14.56
CA GLY A 198 -4.91 -20.02 15.55
C GLY A 198 -4.75 -19.43 16.96
N GLY A 199 -5.62 -18.51 17.36
CA GLY A 199 -5.53 -17.73 18.59
C GLY A 199 -4.48 -16.63 18.55
N GLN A 200 -3.76 -16.45 17.45
CA GLN A 200 -2.73 -15.42 17.28
C GLN A 200 -3.30 -14.18 16.61
N VAL A 201 -2.83 -13.01 17.04
CA VAL A 201 -3.21 -11.72 16.45
C VAL A 201 -2.09 -11.18 15.56
N ILE A 202 -2.47 -10.82 14.33
CA ILE A 202 -1.58 -10.33 13.27
C ILE A 202 -1.98 -8.89 12.93
N SER A 203 -1.09 -7.91 13.10
CA SER A 203 -1.32 -6.51 12.71
C SER A 203 -1.23 -6.35 11.19
N VAL A 204 -2.30 -5.90 10.54
CA VAL A 204 -2.33 -5.65 9.08
C VAL A 204 -2.31 -4.16 8.78
N TYR A 205 -3.19 -3.38 9.41
CA TYR A 205 -3.17 -1.93 9.22
C TYR A 205 -1.83 -1.34 9.68
N ASP A 206 -1.33 -0.42 8.86
CA ASP A 206 -0.03 0.21 8.98
C ASP A 206 -0.14 1.60 8.32
N PRO A 207 -0.01 2.71 9.05
CA PRO A 207 -0.22 4.06 8.51
C PRO A 207 0.85 4.50 7.49
N ILE A 208 1.94 3.74 7.31
CA ILE A 208 2.94 3.99 6.26
C ILE A 208 2.44 3.45 4.91
N VAL A 209 1.75 2.30 4.92
CA VAL A 209 1.22 1.63 3.71
C VAL A 209 -0.23 2.05 3.41
N HIS A 210 -1.03 2.31 4.45
CA HIS A 210 -2.48 2.47 4.37
C HIS A 210 -2.92 3.92 4.58
N THR A 211 -3.26 4.60 3.49
CA THR A 211 -3.90 5.92 3.58
C THR A 211 -5.41 5.75 3.81
N LEU A 212 -5.89 6.16 4.99
CA LEU A 212 -7.32 6.26 5.29
C LEU A 212 -8.04 7.15 4.27
N SER A 213 -9.18 6.69 3.77
CA SER A 213 -10.08 7.50 2.95
C SER A 213 -11.07 8.24 3.84
N ARG A 214 -11.40 9.49 3.49
CA ARG A 214 -12.40 10.26 4.23
C ARG A 214 -13.78 9.66 4.00
N ARG A 215 -14.51 9.32 5.07
CA ARG A 215 -15.93 8.99 4.98
C ARG A 215 -16.70 10.22 4.48
N ALA A 216 -17.79 10.01 3.74
CA ALA A 216 -18.71 11.09 3.34
C ALA A 216 -19.55 11.66 4.52
N GLU A 217 -19.33 11.13 5.73
CA GLU A 217 -20.22 11.22 6.89
C GLU A 217 -19.77 12.17 8.01
N ASP A 218 -18.69 12.94 7.84
CA ASP A 218 -18.38 14.07 8.75
C ASP A 218 -19.38 15.26 8.61
N ASN A 219 -20.51 15.03 7.93
CA ASN A 219 -21.68 15.88 7.89
C ASN A 219 -22.44 15.84 9.23
N ALA A 220 -21.93 16.58 10.22
CA ALA A 220 -22.49 16.71 11.58
C ALA A 220 -23.97 17.17 11.66
N ASN A 221 -24.58 17.56 10.55
CA ASN A 221 -26.00 17.92 10.42
C ASN A 221 -26.92 16.73 10.06
N SER A 222 -26.41 15.50 9.92
CA SER A 222 -27.28 14.32 9.73
C SER A 222 -28.12 14.04 10.97
N LEU A 223 -29.42 14.37 10.90
CA LEU A 223 -30.40 14.11 11.96
C LEU A 223 -30.69 12.61 12.19
N ARG A 224 -30.11 11.73 11.37
CA ARG A 224 -30.13 10.28 11.57
C ARG A 224 -28.70 9.80 11.81
N ARG A 225 -28.37 9.57 13.09
CA ARG A 225 -27.27 8.65 13.43
C ARG A 225 -27.73 7.23 13.10
N ALA A 226 -27.48 6.81 11.87
CA ALA A 226 -27.47 5.40 11.51
C ALA A 226 -26.40 4.66 12.35
N GLY A 227 -26.52 3.34 12.43
CA GLY A 227 -25.38 2.52 12.88
C GLY A 227 -24.24 2.58 11.86
N PRO A 228 -23.03 2.14 12.21
CA PRO A 228 -21.93 2.07 11.24
C PRO A 228 -22.31 1.17 10.05
N ASP A 229 -22.24 1.71 8.83
CA ASP A 229 -22.64 1.04 7.57
C ASP A 229 -21.84 -0.24 7.26
N PHE A 230 -20.73 -0.46 7.97
CA PHE A 230 -19.83 -1.59 7.78
C PHE A 230 -19.13 -2.00 9.09
N ASP A 231 -18.57 -3.20 9.12
CA ASP A 231 -17.81 -3.73 10.26
C ASP A 231 -16.63 -2.81 10.63
N GLN A 232 -16.66 -2.22 11.83
CA GLN A 232 -15.65 -1.25 12.28
C GLN A 232 -14.31 -1.89 12.66
N ARG A 233 -14.19 -3.23 12.69
CA ARG A 233 -12.90 -3.93 12.69
C ARG A 233 -12.08 -3.64 11.43
N TYR A 234 -12.74 -3.23 10.34
CA TYR A 234 -12.13 -2.73 9.12
C TYR A 234 -12.02 -1.20 9.08
N LEU A 235 -11.05 -0.72 8.30
CA LEU A 235 -10.84 0.67 7.95
C LEU A 235 -11.01 0.84 6.43
N LEU A 236 -11.70 1.91 6.01
CA LEU A 236 -11.79 2.29 4.60
C LEU A 236 -10.51 3.02 4.21
N CYS A 237 -9.68 2.38 3.40
CA CYS A 237 -8.42 2.90 2.90
C CYS A 237 -8.49 3.11 1.39
N ARG A 238 -7.60 3.93 0.83
CA ARG A 238 -7.26 3.82 -0.60
C ARG A 238 -6.60 2.45 -0.85
N ARG A 239 -6.70 1.90 -2.07
CA ARG A 239 -5.95 0.68 -2.45
C ARG A 239 -4.47 0.83 -2.02
N PRO A 240 -3.93 -0.10 -1.21
CA PRO A 240 -2.60 0.05 -0.63
C PRO A 240 -1.51 -0.04 -1.70
N SER A 241 -0.36 0.57 -1.40
CA SER A 241 0.82 0.44 -2.23
C SER A 241 2.06 0.27 -1.37
N VAL A 242 2.73 -0.86 -1.57
CA VAL A 242 4.11 -1.04 -1.12
C VAL A 242 5.04 -0.70 -2.28
N MET A 243 6.16 -0.05 -1.98
CA MET A 243 7.24 0.20 -2.93
C MET A 243 8.56 -0.01 -2.18
N THR A 244 9.42 -0.87 -2.73
CA THR A 244 10.74 -1.22 -2.15
C THR A 244 11.81 -1.29 -3.23
N GLY A 245 13.01 -0.81 -2.93
CA GLY A 245 14.19 -0.87 -3.80
C GLY A 245 15.18 -1.97 -3.40
N GLY A 246 16.46 -1.59 -3.25
CA GLY A 246 17.55 -2.48 -2.85
C GLY A 246 17.48 -2.97 -1.40
N GLU A 247 16.65 -2.36 -0.56
CA GLU A 247 16.45 -2.67 0.85
C GLU A 247 15.51 -3.86 1.12
N LEU A 248 14.87 -4.41 0.09
CA LEU A 248 13.99 -5.58 0.21
C LEU A 248 14.80 -6.85 0.57
N THR A 249 14.48 -7.45 1.72
CA THR A 249 14.98 -8.79 2.11
C THR A 249 13.84 -9.81 2.14
N LEU A 250 14.19 -11.10 2.04
CA LEU A 250 13.21 -12.20 2.10
C LEU A 250 12.44 -12.22 3.44
N ASP A 251 13.08 -11.85 4.55
CA ASP A 251 12.43 -11.82 5.87
C ASP A 251 11.25 -10.82 5.95
N MET A 252 11.23 -9.77 5.12
CA MET A 252 10.11 -8.83 5.02
C MET A 252 8.87 -9.45 4.35
N LEU A 253 9.03 -10.63 3.76
CA LEU A 253 7.98 -11.41 3.10
C LEU A 253 7.40 -12.50 4.02
N ASP A 254 7.88 -12.62 5.27
CA ASP A 254 7.35 -13.55 6.27
C ASP A 254 6.87 -12.83 7.55
N LEU A 255 6.15 -13.54 8.42
CA LEU A 255 5.51 -12.92 9.59
C LEU A 255 6.54 -12.45 10.63
N ASN A 256 6.61 -11.14 10.85
CA ASN A 256 7.45 -10.57 11.89
C ASN A 256 6.80 -10.77 13.27
N TYR A 257 7.37 -11.63 14.11
CA TYR A 257 6.90 -11.84 15.48
C TYR A 257 7.65 -10.95 16.48
N ASN A 258 6.92 -10.14 17.23
CA ASN A 258 7.48 -9.35 18.32
C ASN A 258 7.44 -10.16 19.64
N PRO A 259 8.59 -10.55 20.23
CA PRO A 259 8.63 -11.37 21.44
C PRO A 259 8.26 -10.62 22.72
N VAL A 260 8.22 -9.28 22.71
CA VAL A 260 7.81 -8.46 23.85
C VAL A 260 6.28 -8.41 23.93
N SER A 261 5.63 -7.91 22.87
CA SER A 261 4.17 -7.81 22.81
C SER A 261 3.48 -9.16 22.56
N ARG A 262 4.21 -10.13 22.02
CA ARG A 262 3.73 -11.47 21.62
C ARG A 262 2.56 -11.38 20.67
N THR A 263 2.84 -10.71 19.56
CA THR A 263 1.95 -10.47 18.43
C THR A 263 2.75 -10.53 17.14
N TYR A 264 2.08 -10.82 16.03
CA TYR A 264 2.69 -10.80 14.70
C TYR A 264 2.37 -9.49 13.98
N GLN A 265 3.21 -9.12 13.02
CA GLN A 265 2.89 -8.14 11.99
C GLN A 265 2.83 -8.86 10.64
N ALA A 266 1.89 -8.45 9.81
CA ALA A 266 1.74 -8.95 8.44
C ALA A 266 2.98 -8.58 7.59
N PRO A 267 3.46 -9.50 6.72
CA PRO A 267 4.49 -9.19 5.75
C PRO A 267 3.99 -8.20 4.69
N LEU A 268 4.92 -7.62 3.94
CA LEU A 268 4.61 -6.52 3.01
C LEU A 268 3.55 -6.89 1.96
N GLN A 269 3.56 -8.11 1.42
CA GLN A 269 2.58 -8.56 0.41
C GLN A 269 1.15 -8.74 0.95
N LEU A 270 1.02 -8.99 2.26
CA LEU A 270 -0.27 -9.09 2.95
C LEU A 270 -0.77 -7.69 3.39
N LYS A 271 0.13 -6.72 3.57
CA LYS A 271 -0.20 -5.29 3.70
C LYS A 271 -0.57 -4.63 2.37
N SER A 272 -0.25 -5.23 1.22
CA SER A 272 -0.58 -4.71 -0.11
C SER A 272 -1.78 -5.37 -0.79
N THR A 273 -2.45 -6.32 -0.12
CA THR A 273 -3.61 -7.05 -0.65
C THR A 273 -4.75 -6.10 -1.06
N GLY A 274 -5.36 -6.35 -2.22
CA GLY A 274 -6.29 -5.44 -2.90
C GLY A 274 -5.59 -4.25 -3.58
N GLY A 275 -4.27 -4.28 -3.73
CA GLY A 275 -3.44 -3.15 -4.16
C GLY A 275 -2.21 -3.54 -4.99
N VAL A 276 -1.12 -2.78 -4.84
CA VAL A 276 0.10 -2.90 -5.67
C VAL A 276 1.36 -3.08 -4.82
N PHE A 277 2.24 -3.98 -5.24
CA PHE A 277 3.61 -4.11 -4.73
C PHE A 277 4.60 -3.77 -5.83
N ILE A 278 5.40 -2.73 -5.63
CA ILE A 278 6.45 -2.32 -6.57
C ILE A 278 7.81 -2.72 -6.02
N VAL A 279 8.55 -3.57 -6.75
CA VAL A 279 9.96 -3.88 -6.47
C VAL A 279 10.81 -3.18 -7.53
N ASP A 280 11.46 -2.08 -7.16
CA ASP A 280 12.29 -1.28 -8.06
C ASP A 280 13.78 -1.65 -7.94
N ASP A 281 14.57 -1.26 -8.95
CA ASP A 281 16.00 -1.54 -9.06
C ASP A 281 16.36 -3.02 -8.79
N LEU A 282 15.50 -3.94 -9.23
CA LEU A 282 15.68 -5.38 -9.07
C LEU A 282 16.98 -5.83 -9.75
N GLY A 283 17.84 -6.49 -8.97
CA GLY A 283 19.25 -6.75 -9.30
C GLY A 283 20.25 -5.92 -8.47
N ARG A 284 19.79 -5.09 -7.53
CA ARG A 284 20.63 -4.33 -6.59
C ARG A 284 20.44 -4.69 -5.11
N GLN A 285 19.57 -5.66 -4.82
CA GLN A 285 19.31 -6.19 -3.48
C GLN A 285 20.49 -7.05 -2.98
N THR A 286 20.60 -7.23 -1.66
CA THR A 286 21.50 -8.23 -1.06
C THR A 286 21.12 -9.66 -1.47
N GLU A 287 19.81 -9.91 -1.60
CA GLU A 287 19.26 -11.20 -2.04
C GLU A 287 19.23 -11.31 -3.56
N PRO A 288 19.61 -12.46 -4.17
CA PRO A 288 19.54 -12.65 -5.61
C PRO A 288 18.10 -12.47 -6.15
N PRO A 289 17.87 -11.81 -7.30
CA PRO A 289 16.54 -11.64 -7.89
C PRO A 289 15.78 -12.96 -8.09
N GLN A 290 16.47 -14.04 -8.45
CA GLN A 290 15.89 -15.37 -8.57
C GLN A 290 15.31 -15.87 -7.24
N ALA A 291 15.88 -15.52 -6.08
CA ALA A 291 15.38 -15.94 -4.77
C ALA A 291 14.04 -15.24 -4.42
N LEU A 292 13.94 -13.94 -4.69
CA LEU A 292 12.69 -13.17 -4.56
C LEU A 292 11.58 -13.75 -5.46
N ILE A 293 11.89 -14.06 -6.73
CA ILE A 293 10.91 -14.73 -7.61
C ILE A 293 10.57 -16.12 -7.09
N ASN A 294 11.54 -16.94 -6.67
CA ASN A 294 11.29 -18.29 -6.15
C ASN A 294 10.36 -18.28 -4.92
N ARG A 295 10.45 -17.27 -4.03
CA ARG A 295 9.55 -17.08 -2.88
C ARG A 295 8.11 -16.73 -3.29
N TRP A 296 7.90 -16.19 -4.49
CA TRP A 296 6.61 -15.72 -5.00
C TRP A 296 6.06 -16.46 -6.24
N ILE A 297 6.77 -17.44 -6.81
CA ILE A 297 6.28 -18.28 -7.93
C ILE A 297 4.89 -18.86 -7.64
N VAL A 298 4.71 -19.50 -6.47
CA VAL A 298 3.42 -20.10 -6.09
C VAL A 298 2.38 -19.02 -5.78
N PRO A 299 2.66 -17.99 -4.95
CA PRO A 299 1.73 -16.88 -4.73
C PRO A 299 1.22 -16.16 -5.99
N MET A 300 2.10 -15.87 -6.95
CA MET A 300 1.74 -15.18 -8.21
C MET A 300 0.88 -16.04 -9.16
N GLU A 301 0.82 -17.36 -8.96
CA GLU A 301 0.05 -18.28 -9.81
C GLU A 301 -1.24 -18.77 -9.16
N MET A 302 -1.22 -18.97 -7.84
CA MET A 302 -2.31 -19.57 -7.08
C MET A 302 -3.12 -18.54 -6.27
N SER A 303 -2.71 -17.26 -6.29
CA SER A 303 -3.32 -16.14 -5.54
C SER A 303 -3.40 -16.36 -4.01
N PHE A 304 -2.54 -17.22 -3.46
CA PHE A 304 -2.38 -17.43 -2.01
C PHE A 304 -0.90 -17.52 -1.63
N ASP A 305 -0.53 -16.98 -0.47
CA ASP A 305 0.79 -17.18 0.12
C ASP A 305 0.70 -18.07 1.37
N ILE A 306 1.78 -18.82 1.66
CA ILE A 306 1.86 -19.70 2.83
C ILE A 306 2.77 -19.07 3.87
N LEU A 307 2.17 -18.56 4.94
CA LEU A 307 2.91 -18.01 6.09
C LEU A 307 3.02 -19.04 7.21
N SER A 308 4.02 -18.87 8.08
CA SER A 308 4.31 -19.79 9.19
C SER A 308 4.33 -19.04 10.52
N LEU A 309 3.60 -19.54 11.52
CA LEU A 309 3.69 -19.07 12.91
C LEU A 309 4.98 -19.59 13.57
N GLN A 310 5.39 -18.98 14.69
CA GLN A 310 6.54 -19.42 15.48
C GLN A 310 6.37 -20.84 16.06
N SER A 311 5.13 -21.36 16.11
CA SER A 311 4.79 -22.75 16.44
C SER A 311 5.09 -23.76 15.32
N GLY A 312 5.52 -23.30 14.14
CA GLY A 312 5.68 -24.11 12.93
C GLY A 312 4.37 -24.38 12.17
N GLN A 313 3.21 -23.97 12.70
CA GLN A 313 1.93 -24.06 12.01
C GLN A 313 1.92 -23.17 10.77
N LYS A 314 1.56 -23.75 9.62
CA LYS A 314 1.47 -23.05 8.33
C LYS A 314 0.03 -22.79 7.93
N PHE A 315 -0.22 -21.67 7.27
CA PHE A 315 -1.56 -21.27 6.84
C PHE A 315 -1.54 -20.41 5.58
N MET A 316 -2.67 -20.37 4.88
CA MET A 316 -2.81 -19.64 3.61
C MET A 316 -3.43 -18.26 3.85
N VAL A 317 -2.80 -17.23 3.29
CA VAL A 317 -3.29 -15.85 3.25
C VAL A 317 -3.53 -15.42 1.80
N PRO A 318 -4.45 -14.47 1.53
CA PRO A 318 -4.70 -14.01 0.16
C PRO A 318 -3.49 -13.28 -0.43
N PHE A 319 -3.08 -13.67 -1.64
CA PHE A 319 -2.10 -12.96 -2.46
C PHE A 319 -2.82 -12.28 -3.63
N ASP A 320 -3.71 -11.34 -3.29
CA ASP A 320 -4.44 -10.50 -4.23
C ASP A 320 -3.70 -9.17 -4.41
N THR A 321 -2.53 -9.19 -5.06
CA THR A 321 -1.65 -8.02 -5.20
C THR A 321 -1.06 -7.96 -6.60
N LEU A 322 -1.18 -6.81 -7.27
CA LEU A 322 -0.47 -6.56 -8.53
C LEU A 322 1.02 -6.34 -8.24
N VAL A 323 1.86 -7.33 -8.57
CA VAL A 323 3.32 -7.25 -8.39
C VAL A 323 3.98 -6.63 -9.63
N ILE A 324 4.71 -5.54 -9.44
CA ILE A 324 5.42 -4.81 -10.50
C ILE A 324 6.91 -4.81 -10.17
N PHE A 325 7.70 -5.55 -10.94
CA PHE A 325 9.15 -5.54 -10.89
C PHE A 325 9.70 -4.49 -11.87
N SER A 326 10.75 -3.77 -11.48
CA SER A 326 11.47 -2.81 -12.34
C SER A 326 12.98 -3.07 -12.26
N THR A 327 13.67 -3.07 -13.40
CA THR A 327 15.10 -3.41 -13.48
C THR A 327 15.85 -2.68 -14.60
N ASN A 328 17.17 -2.57 -14.45
CA ASN A 328 18.07 -2.06 -15.50
C ASN A 328 18.72 -3.16 -16.35
N PHE A 329 18.65 -4.42 -15.90
CA PHE A 329 19.29 -5.57 -16.55
C PHE A 329 18.35 -6.21 -17.58
N ALA A 330 18.91 -7.04 -18.48
CA ALA A 330 18.08 -7.87 -19.34
C ALA A 330 17.42 -9.00 -18.52
N PRO A 331 16.15 -9.37 -18.76
CA PRO A 331 15.47 -10.41 -17.98
C PRO A 331 16.20 -11.77 -18.01
N SER A 332 16.93 -12.07 -19.08
CA SER A 332 17.75 -13.28 -19.25
C SER A 332 19.08 -13.29 -18.47
N GLU A 333 19.49 -12.15 -17.90
CA GLU A 333 20.71 -12.03 -17.07
C GLU A 333 20.40 -12.31 -15.59
N MET A 334 19.16 -12.08 -15.17
CA MET A 334 18.73 -12.22 -13.76
C MET A 334 17.91 -13.47 -13.46
N PHE A 335 17.25 -14.05 -14.47
CA PHE A 335 16.23 -15.08 -14.27
C PHE A 335 16.43 -16.29 -15.18
N ASP A 336 16.17 -17.46 -14.61
CA ASP A 336 16.13 -18.70 -15.35
C ASP A 336 14.87 -18.83 -16.24
N GLY A 337 14.90 -19.82 -17.13
CA GLY A 337 13.78 -20.11 -18.03
C GLY A 337 12.51 -20.58 -17.31
N ALA A 338 12.53 -20.88 -16.00
CA ALA A 338 11.32 -21.13 -15.21
C ALA A 338 10.69 -19.83 -14.71
N ALA A 339 11.45 -18.99 -14.00
CA ALA A 339 11.01 -17.67 -13.53
C ALA A 339 10.47 -16.79 -14.68
N LEU A 340 11.16 -16.78 -15.83
CA LEU A 340 10.69 -16.07 -17.02
C LEU A 340 9.37 -16.59 -17.61
N ARG A 341 8.93 -17.81 -17.29
CA ARG A 341 7.59 -18.29 -17.65
C ARG A 341 6.51 -17.89 -16.64
N ARG A 342 6.88 -17.51 -15.41
CA ARG A 342 5.94 -17.18 -14.31
C ARG A 342 5.72 -15.66 -14.16
N ILE A 343 6.73 -14.85 -14.49
CA ILE A 343 6.57 -13.40 -14.73
C ILE A 343 5.74 -13.22 -16.00
N TYR A 344 4.46 -12.87 -15.90
CA TYR A 344 3.54 -12.96 -17.04
C TYR A 344 3.82 -11.88 -18.10
N TYR A 345 3.75 -10.60 -17.71
CA TYR A 345 4.02 -9.47 -18.61
C TYR A 345 5.47 -9.01 -18.51
N LYS A 346 6.11 -8.77 -19.66
CA LYS A 346 7.49 -8.28 -19.77
C LYS A 346 7.49 -7.11 -20.76
N ILE A 347 7.67 -5.91 -20.25
CA ILE A 347 7.45 -4.66 -21.01
C ILE A 347 8.78 -3.90 -21.05
N LYS A 348 9.29 -3.69 -22.27
CA LYS A 348 10.54 -2.95 -22.47
C LYS A 348 10.26 -1.44 -22.39
N VAL A 349 10.87 -0.78 -21.41
CA VAL A 349 10.91 0.68 -21.29
C VAL A 349 12.25 1.13 -21.86
N ASP A 350 12.26 1.30 -23.17
CA ASP A 350 13.46 1.64 -23.94
C ASP A 350 13.81 3.14 -23.87
N SER A 351 14.95 3.51 -24.44
CA SER A 351 15.29 4.93 -24.64
C SER A 351 14.32 5.64 -25.60
N PRO A 352 13.99 6.92 -25.34
CA PRO A 352 13.11 7.69 -26.20
C PRO A 352 13.73 7.92 -27.58
N ILE A 353 12.92 7.88 -28.63
CA ILE A 353 13.33 8.41 -29.94
C ILE A 353 13.48 9.94 -29.88
N ARG A 354 14.22 10.53 -30.82
CA ARG A 354 14.48 11.99 -30.88
C ARG A 354 13.21 12.84 -30.71
N GLU A 355 12.11 12.45 -31.35
CA GLU A 355 10.83 13.17 -31.27
C GLU A 355 10.20 13.12 -29.88
N ASP A 356 10.29 11.99 -29.19
CA ASP A 356 9.81 11.86 -27.81
C ASP A 356 10.74 12.57 -26.83
N PHE A 357 12.06 12.54 -27.06
CA PHE A 357 13.00 13.33 -26.26
C PHE A 357 12.74 14.83 -26.36
N ILE A 358 12.39 15.36 -27.54
CA ILE A 358 11.95 16.75 -27.71
C ILE A 358 10.71 17.04 -26.84
N LYS A 359 9.70 16.15 -26.87
CA LYS A 359 8.49 16.28 -26.04
C LYS A 359 8.84 16.27 -24.55
N VAL A 360 9.75 15.39 -24.11
CA VAL A 360 10.26 15.33 -22.72
C VAL A 360 10.92 16.64 -22.33
N PHE A 361 11.88 17.13 -23.12
CA PHE A 361 12.62 18.36 -22.83
C PHE A 361 11.70 19.58 -22.69
N VAL A 362 10.76 19.77 -23.64
CA VAL A 362 9.73 20.82 -23.60
C VAL A 362 8.82 20.70 -22.38
N LYS A 363 8.45 19.47 -21.98
CA LYS A 363 7.57 19.21 -20.84
C LYS A 363 8.27 19.47 -19.51
N THR A 364 9.52 19.03 -19.37
CA THR A 364 10.36 19.30 -18.20
C THR A 364 10.66 20.78 -18.04
N ALA A 365 10.99 21.51 -19.12
CA ALA A 365 11.19 22.96 -19.08
C ALA A 365 9.97 23.69 -18.49
N ARG A 366 8.76 23.32 -18.92
CA ARG A 366 7.50 23.86 -18.38
C ARG A 366 7.28 23.49 -16.91
N ALA A 367 7.66 22.29 -16.47
CA ALA A 367 7.59 21.88 -15.06
C ALA A 367 8.56 22.70 -14.18
N TYR A 368 9.76 23.01 -14.69
CA TYR A 368 10.72 23.95 -14.10
C TYR A 368 10.31 25.43 -14.25
N LYS A 369 9.13 25.71 -14.83
CA LYS A 369 8.52 27.05 -15.05
C LYS A 369 9.31 27.95 -16.01
N ILE A 370 9.94 27.37 -17.03
CA ILE A 370 10.78 28.09 -18.00
C ILE A 370 10.29 27.85 -19.42
N THR A 371 10.33 28.90 -20.23
CA THR A 371 10.06 28.85 -21.67
C THR A 371 11.11 27.95 -22.35
N PRO A 372 10.71 26.86 -23.04
CA PRO A 372 11.66 26.07 -23.82
C PRO A 372 12.27 26.93 -24.93
N ASP A 373 13.59 26.84 -25.09
CA ASP A 373 14.34 27.57 -26.11
C ASP A 373 14.65 26.65 -27.30
N GLU A 374 14.24 27.07 -28.50
CA GLU A 374 14.41 26.28 -29.73
C GLU A 374 15.87 26.28 -30.24
N GLU A 375 16.65 27.33 -30.00
CA GLU A 375 18.05 27.40 -30.40
C GLU A 375 18.91 26.49 -29.51
N VAL A 376 18.68 26.51 -28.20
CA VAL A 376 19.35 25.63 -27.22
C VAL A 376 19.02 24.15 -27.49
N LEU A 377 17.74 23.84 -27.76
CA LEU A 377 17.35 22.46 -28.10
C LEU A 377 17.86 22.03 -29.47
N ALA A 378 17.88 22.93 -30.47
CA ALA A 378 18.48 22.64 -31.77
C ALA A 378 20.01 22.43 -31.66
N HIS A 379 20.70 23.19 -30.82
CA HIS A 379 22.13 23.04 -30.54
C HIS A 379 22.43 21.67 -29.93
N LEU A 380 21.71 21.30 -28.86
CA LEU A 380 21.79 19.95 -28.27
C LEU A 380 21.63 18.86 -29.32
N LEU A 381 20.60 18.95 -30.17
CA LEU A 381 20.25 17.91 -31.14
C LEU A 381 21.10 17.89 -32.42
N LYS A 382 21.86 18.95 -32.72
CA LYS A 382 22.73 19.04 -33.91
C LYS A 382 24.21 18.87 -33.60
N HIS A 383 24.64 19.26 -32.40
CA HIS A 383 26.05 19.29 -32.03
C HIS A 383 26.36 18.31 -30.90
N LYS A 384 25.56 18.30 -29.83
CA LYS A 384 25.85 17.50 -28.63
C LYS A 384 25.45 16.03 -28.71
N TYR A 385 24.19 15.73 -29.03
CA TYR A 385 23.75 14.33 -29.13
C TYR A 385 24.55 13.47 -30.14
N PRO A 386 25.03 13.99 -31.28
CA PRO A 386 25.96 13.26 -32.15
C PRO A 386 27.28 12.85 -31.50
N GLU A 387 27.81 13.60 -30.52
CA GLU A 387 29.03 13.24 -29.76
C GLU A 387 28.85 11.90 -29.02
N VAL A 388 27.63 11.60 -28.57
CA VAL A 388 27.24 10.38 -27.83
C VAL A 388 26.39 9.41 -28.66
N GLY A 389 26.61 9.39 -29.99
CA GLY A 389 25.95 8.45 -30.91
C GLY A 389 24.44 8.65 -31.08
N ASN A 390 23.91 9.80 -30.67
CA ASN A 390 22.48 10.12 -30.53
C ASN A 390 21.74 9.24 -29.48
N THR A 391 22.44 8.85 -28.41
CA THR A 391 21.84 8.16 -27.27
C THR A 391 21.01 9.12 -26.42
N PHE A 392 19.68 9.03 -26.48
CA PHE A 392 18.77 9.80 -25.62
C PHE A 392 18.35 8.96 -24.40
N GLN A 393 18.16 9.59 -23.24
CA GLN A 393 17.50 8.98 -22.06
C GLN A 393 16.61 10.03 -21.39
N ASN A 394 15.49 9.62 -20.78
CA ASN A 394 14.51 10.57 -20.23
C ASN A 394 15.09 11.46 -19.11
N TYR A 395 16.09 10.97 -18.36
CA TYR A 395 16.75 11.73 -17.29
C TYR A 395 17.67 12.87 -17.78
N HIS A 396 18.13 12.86 -19.05
CA HIS A 396 19.00 13.92 -19.56
C HIS A 396 18.31 15.29 -19.52
N ALA A 397 17.00 15.34 -19.79
CA ALA A 397 16.23 16.58 -19.80
C ALA A 397 16.18 17.28 -18.44
N PRO A 398 15.73 16.64 -17.33
CA PRO A 398 15.79 17.27 -16.01
C PRO A 398 17.23 17.56 -15.59
N PHE A 399 18.20 16.66 -15.83
CA PHE A 399 19.59 16.93 -15.46
C PHE A 399 20.15 18.20 -16.13
N LEU A 400 20.02 18.32 -17.46
CA LEU A 400 20.54 19.48 -18.20
C LEU A 400 19.84 20.78 -17.78
N ILE A 401 18.52 20.74 -17.53
CA ILE A 401 17.74 21.91 -17.11
C ILE A 401 18.10 22.31 -15.68
N ASP A 402 18.21 21.37 -14.75
CA ASP A 402 18.59 21.62 -13.35
C ASP A 402 20.00 22.22 -13.24
N GLN A 403 20.96 21.66 -13.98
CA GLN A 403 22.33 22.16 -14.06
C GLN A 403 22.42 23.56 -14.69
N MET A 404 21.73 23.82 -15.81
CA MET A 404 21.69 25.17 -16.41
C MET A 404 21.22 26.22 -15.39
N LEU A 405 20.24 25.88 -14.56
CA LEU A 405 19.66 26.81 -13.58
C LEU A 405 20.49 26.97 -12.32
N SER A 406 21.12 25.89 -11.85
CA SER A 406 22.12 25.96 -10.76
C SER A 406 23.28 26.88 -11.15
N ILE A 407 23.75 26.81 -12.40
CA ILE A 407 24.78 27.70 -12.93
C ILE A 407 24.26 29.14 -13.04
N ALA A 408 23.09 29.35 -13.65
CA ALA A 408 22.53 30.70 -13.80
C ALA A 408 22.28 31.40 -12.45
N GLU A 409 21.76 30.67 -11.47
CA GLU A 409 21.49 31.18 -10.11
C GLU A 409 22.77 31.51 -9.35
N TYR A 410 23.82 30.67 -9.47
CA TYR A 410 25.15 30.96 -8.93
C TYR A 410 25.81 32.20 -9.56
N GLU A 411 25.62 32.39 -10.86
CA GLU A 411 26.18 33.53 -11.62
C GLU A 411 25.34 34.82 -11.54
N GLY A 412 24.23 34.82 -10.80
CA GLY A 412 23.31 35.96 -10.71
C GLY A 412 22.60 36.29 -12.03
N ARG A 413 22.53 35.33 -12.95
CA ARG A 413 21.91 35.46 -14.28
C ARG A 413 20.40 35.20 -14.21
N GLU A 414 19.70 35.70 -15.21
CA GLU A 414 18.28 35.39 -15.43
C GLU A 414 18.06 33.87 -15.60
N ARG A 415 17.01 33.33 -14.98
CA ARG A 415 16.62 31.90 -15.04
C ARG A 415 16.02 31.53 -16.41
N LYS A 416 16.86 31.54 -17.44
CA LYS A 416 16.54 31.14 -18.81
C LYS A 416 17.54 30.14 -19.35
N MET A 417 17.17 29.44 -20.41
CA MET A 417 18.10 28.60 -21.16
C MET A 417 19.09 29.48 -21.93
N ALA A 418 20.32 28.97 -22.13
CA ALA A 418 21.31 29.56 -23.02
C ALA A 418 22.30 28.48 -23.47
N ILE A 419 22.91 28.65 -24.64
CA ILE A 419 23.84 27.67 -25.22
C ILE A 419 25.08 27.48 -24.33
N ASP A 420 25.62 28.56 -23.78
CA ASP A 420 26.80 28.49 -22.89
C ASP A 420 26.50 27.78 -21.55
N LEU A 421 25.26 27.87 -21.07
CA LEU A 421 24.79 27.13 -19.89
C LEU A 421 24.59 25.64 -20.21
N VAL A 422 24.02 25.31 -21.38
CA VAL A 422 23.73 23.91 -21.73
C VAL A 422 25.00 23.12 -22.05
N ASP A 423 26.02 23.76 -22.65
CA ASP A 423 27.31 23.11 -22.90
C ASP A 423 28.06 22.76 -21.61
N ARG A 424 27.93 23.60 -20.57
CA ARG A 424 28.49 23.31 -19.23
C ARG A 424 27.68 22.25 -18.50
N ALA A 425 26.36 22.27 -18.63
CA ALA A 425 25.49 21.20 -18.13
C ALA A 425 25.79 19.85 -18.82
N TRP A 426 26.16 19.86 -20.10
CA TRP A 426 26.54 18.68 -20.87
C TRP A 426 27.86 18.05 -20.38
N GLN A 427 28.87 18.88 -20.07
CA GLN A 427 30.14 18.44 -19.47
C GLN A 427 29.94 17.76 -18.11
N ASN A 428 28.91 18.14 -17.35
CA ASN A 428 28.55 17.48 -16.09
C ASN A 428 27.70 16.20 -16.29
N LEU A 429 27.05 16.04 -17.45
CA LEU A 429 26.22 14.86 -17.78
C LEU A 429 27.08 13.71 -18.33
N PHE A 430 28.05 14.04 -19.19
CA PHE A 430 28.98 13.10 -19.78
C PHE A 430 30.41 13.47 -19.37
N VAL A 431 30.90 12.81 -18.32
CA VAL A 431 32.30 12.91 -17.88
C VAL A 431 33.18 12.21 -18.92
N ASP A 432 34.22 12.89 -19.42
CA ASP A 432 35.26 12.29 -20.26
C ASP A 432 36.11 11.33 -19.39
N ASP A 433 36.20 10.04 -19.75
CA ASP A 433 37.06 9.03 -19.12
C ASP A 433 38.56 9.22 -19.50
N LYS A 434 39.13 10.43 -19.32
CA LYS A 434 40.48 10.82 -19.77
C LYS A 434 41.41 11.30 -18.66
#